data_AF-A0ABD0PH06-F1
#
_entry.id   AF-A0ABD0PH06-F1
#
_cell.length_a   1.000
_cell.length_b   1.000
_cell.length_c   1.000
_cell.angle_alpha   90.00
_cell.angle_beta   90.00
_cell.angle_gamma   90.00
#
_symmetry.space_group_name_H-M   'P 1'
#
loop_
_entity.id
_entity.type
_entity.pdbx_description
1 polymer ?
#
loop_
_entity_poly.entity_id
_entity_poly.type
_entity_poly.pdbx_seq_one_letter_code
_entity_poly.pdbx_strand_id
1 'polypeptide(L)'
;LKDDRFQMVLFTPRLVRITLTNVSVSDEGGYFCQLYTDDTHHQVATLSVVVPPEVPTVEVKTEAVEGGEVELTCVHATLGQRPQRNR
;
A
#
# COMPACT_ATOMS: atom_id res chain seq x y z
N LEU A 1 2.50 18.76 -13.55
CA LEU A 1 2.26 17.91 -12.37
C LEU A 1 1.61 18.80 -11.32
N LYS A 2 0.37 18.53 -10.90
CA LYS A 2 -0.40 19.36 -9.96
C LYS A 2 -0.37 18.83 -8.51
N ASP A 3 0.35 17.73 -8.29
CA ASP A 3 0.54 17.11 -6.99
C ASP A 3 1.96 17.40 -6.51
N ASP A 4 2.07 18.19 -5.44
CA ASP A 4 3.33 18.69 -4.88
C ASP A 4 4.17 17.59 -4.21
N ARG A 5 3.59 16.40 -4.01
CA ARG A 5 4.28 15.24 -3.45
C ARG A 5 5.25 14.58 -4.43
N PHE A 6 5.08 14.83 -5.73
CA PHE A 6 6.01 14.36 -6.76
C PHE A 6 7.15 15.34 -6.95
N GLN A 7 8.37 14.87 -6.74
CA GLN A 7 9.58 15.67 -6.89
C GLN A 7 10.52 15.02 -7.90
N MET A 8 11.03 15.82 -8.83
CA MET A 8 12.05 15.37 -9.79
C MET A 8 13.42 15.45 -9.11
N VAL A 9 14.03 14.29 -8.88
CA VAL A 9 15.29 14.18 -8.15
C VAL A 9 16.49 14.11 -9.09
N LEU A 10 16.31 13.53 -10.28
CA LEU A 10 17.37 13.43 -11.27
C LEU A 10 16.80 13.59 -12.67
N PHE A 11 17.47 14.41 -13.47
CA PHE A 11 17.19 14.57 -14.88
C PHE A 11 18.50 14.53 -15.67
N THR A 12 18.72 13.44 -16.39
CA THR A 12 19.87 13.27 -17.28
C THR A 12 19.40 12.76 -18.64
N PRO A 13 20.23 12.84 -19.70
CA PRO A 13 19.87 12.32 -21.02
C PRO A 13 19.52 10.83 -21.05
N ARG A 14 19.87 10.05 -20.02
CA ARG A 14 19.64 8.60 -19.95
C ARG A 14 18.71 8.14 -18.83
N LEU A 15 18.42 9.02 -17.87
CA LEU A 15 17.69 8.63 -16.67
C LEU A 15 16.93 9.82 -16.10
N VAL A 16 15.64 9.59 -15.87
CA VAL A 16 14.75 10.46 -15.11
C VAL A 16 14.36 9.73 -13.82
N ARG A 17 14.58 10.37 -12.67
CA ARG A 17 14.19 9.83 -11.36
C ARG A 17 13.23 10.78 -10.66
N ILE A 18 12.07 10.25 -10.30
CA ILE A 18 11.02 10.96 -9.58
C ILE A 18 10.82 10.27 -8.23
N THR A 19 10.53 11.04 -7.20
CA THR A 19 10.18 10.53 -5.88
C THR A 19 8.78 11.02 -5.52
N LEU A 20 7.96 10.11 -5.01
CA LEU A 20 6.67 10.40 -4.40
C LEU A 20 6.82 10.32 -2.88
N THR A 21 6.54 11.43 -2.19
CA THR A 21 6.55 11.49 -0.72
C THR A 21 5.15 11.41 -0.14
N ASN A 22 5.02 10.98 1.12
CA ASN A 22 3.72 10.86 1.79
C ASN A 22 2.73 9.99 0.98
N VAL A 23 3.16 8.75 0.69
CA VAL A 23 2.41 7.78 -0.10
C VAL A 23 1.19 7.30 0.68
N SER A 24 0.04 7.24 0.03
CA SER A 24 -1.20 6.67 0.56
C SER A 24 -1.68 5.50 -0.31
N VAL A 25 -2.63 4.71 0.21
CA VAL A 25 -3.22 3.58 -0.54
C VAL A 25 -3.86 4.01 -1.86
N SER A 26 -4.33 5.26 -1.95
CA SER A 26 -4.88 5.82 -3.19
C SER A 26 -3.84 6.04 -4.29
N ASP A 27 -2.55 6.02 -3.95
CA ASP A 27 -1.45 6.14 -4.92
C ASP A 27 -1.11 4.79 -5.58
N GLU A 28 -1.69 3.68 -5.11
CA GLU A 28 -1.51 2.37 -5.73
C GLU A 28 -1.96 2.37 -7.20
N GLY A 29 -1.10 1.90 -8.09
CA GLY A 29 -1.41 1.85 -9.51
C GLY A 29 -0.21 1.83 -10.43
N GLY A 30 -0.49 1.92 -11.73
CA GLY A 30 0.52 1.99 -12.78
C GLY A 30 0.98 3.43 -13.03
N TYR A 31 2.28 3.65 -12.92
CA TYR A 31 2.96 4.88 -13.30
C TYR A 31 3.61 4.71 -14.67
N PHE A 32 3.30 5.62 -15.59
CA PHE A 32 3.76 5.54 -16.97
C PHE A 32 4.91 6.53 -17.20
N CYS A 33 6.06 6.01 -17.62
CA CYS A 33 7.11 6.81 -18.23
C CYS A 33 6.92 6.77 -19.74
N GLN A 34 6.56 7.90 -20.36
CA GLN A 34 6.33 8.00 -21.79
C GLN A 34 7.41 8.85 -22.43
N LEU A 35 8.08 8.30 -23.44
CA LEU A 35 9.03 9.01 -24.29
C LEU A 35 8.37 9.24 -25.64
N TYR A 36 8.11 10.52 -25.95
CA TYR A 36 7.55 10.94 -27.23
C TYR A 36 8.68 11.25 -28.20
N THR A 37 9.05 10.26 -29.00
CA THR A 37 9.92 10.37 -30.17
C THR A 37 9.11 10.06 -31.44
N ASP A 38 9.77 9.82 -32.58
CA ASP A 38 9.09 9.38 -33.81
C ASP A 38 8.26 8.10 -33.59
N ASP A 39 8.78 7.20 -32.74
CA ASP A 39 8.02 6.12 -32.12
C ASP A 39 7.71 6.45 -30.65
N THR A 40 6.51 6.16 -30.18
CA THR A 40 6.15 6.35 -28.76
C THR A 40 6.61 5.13 -27.95
N HIS A 41 7.54 5.35 -27.02
CA HIS A 41 7.96 4.32 -26.08
C HIS A 41 7.31 4.55 -24.72
N HIS A 42 6.81 3.49 -24.10
CA HIS A 42 6.25 3.55 -22.75
C HIS A 42 6.80 2.46 -21.84
N GLN A 43 7.11 2.81 -20.60
CA GLN A 43 7.44 1.89 -19.54
C GLN A 43 6.45 2.06 -18.40
N VAL A 44 6.00 0.94 -17.83
CA VAL A 44 5.05 0.94 -16.71
C VAL A 44 5.77 0.48 -15.45
N ALA A 45 5.65 1.26 -14.37
CA ALA A 45 6.06 0.90 -13.03
C ALA A 45 4.82 0.77 -12.14
N THR A 46 4.60 -0.37 -11.51
CA THR A 46 3.46 -0.58 -10.62
C THR A 46 3.87 -0.26 -9.18
N LEU A 47 3.19 0.69 -8.55
CA LEU A 47 3.33 0.99 -7.13
C LEU A 47 2.31 0.17 -6.35
N SER A 48 2.78 -0.66 -5.42
CA SER A 48 1.95 -1.37 -4.45
C SER A 48 2.17 -0.77 -3.06
N VAL A 49 1.08 -0.41 -2.38
CA VAL A 49 1.14 0.23 -1.05
C VAL A 49 0.68 -0.77 -0.01
N VAL A 50 1.56 -1.08 0.96
CA VAL A 50 1.26 -2.01 2.05
C VAL A 50 1.03 -1.21 3.32
N VAL A 51 -0.15 -1.38 3.91
CA VAL A 51 -0.46 -0.86 5.23
C VAL A 51 -0.19 -1.97 6.25
N PRO A 52 0.70 -1.74 7.24
CA PRO A 52 0.92 -2.70 8.30
C PRO A 52 -0.35 -2.86 9.15
N PRO A 53 -0.61 -4.06 9.67
CA PRO A 53 -1.69 -4.25 10.61
C PRO A 53 -1.48 -3.39 11.87
N GLU A 54 -2.51 -2.67 12.31
CA GLU A 54 -2.66 -2.19 13.69
C GLU A 54 -2.44 -3.31 14.74
N VAL A 55 -2.22 -2.90 16.00
CA VAL A 55 -2.10 -3.88 17.09
C VAL A 55 -3.43 -4.63 17.24
N PRO A 56 -3.43 -5.97 17.23
CA PRO A 56 -4.65 -6.73 17.42
C PRO A 56 -5.22 -6.51 18.83
N THR A 57 -6.53 -6.44 18.93
CA THR A 57 -7.26 -6.47 20.20
C THR A 57 -7.70 -7.90 20.50
N VAL A 58 -7.50 -8.33 21.74
CA VAL A 58 -7.95 -9.64 22.21
C VAL A 58 -9.19 -9.43 23.05
N GLU A 59 -10.28 -10.05 22.62
CA GLU A 59 -11.57 -10.02 23.31
C GLU A 59 -11.84 -11.37 23.96
N VAL A 60 -12.34 -11.32 25.19
CA VAL A 60 -12.75 -12.51 25.94
C VAL A 60 -14.26 -12.49 26.05
N LYS A 61 -14.94 -13.52 25.54
CA LYS A 61 -16.41 -13.60 25.57
C LYS A 61 -16.97 -13.75 26.99
N THR A 62 -16.26 -14.45 27.87
CA THR A 62 -16.71 -14.79 29.23
C THR A 62 -15.54 -14.81 30.21
N GLU A 63 -15.80 -14.44 31.47
CA GLU A 63 -14.81 -14.52 32.54
C GLU A 63 -14.27 -15.96 32.69
N ALA A 64 -12.94 -16.10 32.75
CA ALA A 64 -12.30 -17.40 32.82
C ALA A 64 -12.45 -17.99 34.23
N VAL A 65 -12.99 -19.21 34.31
CA VAL A 65 -13.14 -19.96 35.57
C VAL A 65 -12.30 -21.22 35.51
N GLU A 66 -11.64 -21.56 36.63
CA GLU A 66 -10.79 -22.75 36.73
C GLU A 66 -11.59 -24.03 36.43
N GLY A 67 -11.05 -24.88 35.55
CA GLY A 67 -11.72 -26.09 35.07
C GLY A 67 -12.78 -25.86 33.98
N GLY A 68 -13.04 -24.61 33.60
CA GLY A 68 -13.90 -24.24 32.48
C GLY A 68 -13.15 -24.04 31.16
N GLU A 69 -13.90 -23.84 30.07
CA GLU A 69 -13.36 -23.47 28.76
C GLU A 69 -13.50 -21.96 28.53
N VAL A 70 -12.51 -21.34 27.90
CA VAL A 70 -12.53 -19.92 27.55
C VAL A 70 -12.24 -19.74 26.07
N GLU A 71 -13.06 -18.92 25.41
CA GLU A 71 -12.88 -18.56 24.00
C GLU A 71 -12.27 -17.16 23.89
N LEU A 72 -11.09 -17.08 23.26
CA LEU A 72 -10.39 -15.83 22.96
C LEU A 72 -10.57 -15.48 21.49
N THR A 73 -11.01 -14.26 21.21
CA THR A 73 -11.12 -13.74 19.84
C THR A 73 -10.05 -12.69 19.60
N CYS A 74 -9.25 -12.88 18.55
CA CYS A 74 -8.25 -11.91 18.12
C CYS A 74 -8.81 -11.14 16.93
N VAL A 75 -9.01 -9.83 17.10
CA VAL A 75 -9.50 -8.93 16.06
C VAL A 75 -8.41 -7.94 15.69
N HIS A 76 -8.25 -7.73 14.38
CA HIS A 76 -7.26 -6.83 13.84
C HIS A 76 -7.85 -6.05 12.66
N ALA A 77 -7.69 -4.72 12.67
CA ALA A 77 -8.21 -3.84 11.62
C ALA A 77 -7.25 -3.72 10.42
N THR A 78 -7.59 -4.34 9.30
CA THR A 78 -6.87 -4.17 8.03
C THR A 78 -7.37 -2.93 7.28
N LEU A 79 -7.05 -1.74 7.79
CA LEU A 79 -7.36 -0.49 7.08
C LEU A 79 -6.64 -0.46 5.72
N GLY A 80 -7.40 -0.41 4.63
CA GLY A 80 -6.89 -0.14 3.28
C GLY A 80 -6.38 -1.36 2.50
N GLN A 81 -6.46 -2.59 3.04
CA GLN A 81 -6.17 -3.77 2.22
C GLN A 81 -7.42 -4.14 1.41
N ARG A 82 -7.29 -4.17 0.07
CA ARG A 82 -8.31 -4.79 -0.79
C ARG A 82 -8.52 -6.23 -0.27
N PRO A 83 -9.76 -6.72 -0.16
CA PRO A 83 -10.00 -8.07 0.32
C PRO A 83 -9.17 -9.03 -0.52
N GLN A 84 -8.27 -9.77 0.13
CA GLN A 84 -7.61 -10.90 -0.52
C GLN A 84 -8.72 -11.87 -0.89
N ARG A 85 -9.09 -11.87 -2.18
CA ARG A 85 -9.98 -12.85 -2.75
C ARG A 85 -9.25 -14.18 -2.67
N ASN A 86 -9.47 -14.91 -1.56
CA ASN A 86 -9.04 -16.29 -1.42
C ASN A 86 -9.63 -17.07 -2.61
N ARG A 87 -8.74 -17.67 -3.39
CA ARG A 87 -9.08 -18.59 -4.47
C ARG A 87 -9.36 -19.97 -3.89
#